data_AF-A0A4V2BSL0-F1
#
_entry.id   AF-A0A4V2BSL0-F1
#
_cell.length_a   1.000
_cell.length_b   1.000
_cell.length_c   1.000
_cell.angle_alpha   90.00
_cell.angle_beta   90.00
_cell.angle_gamma   90.00
#
_symmetry.space_group_name_H-M   'P 1'
#
loop_
_entity.id
_entity.type
_entity.pdbx_description
1 polymer ?
#
loop_
_entity_poly.entity_id
_entity_poly.type
_entity_poly.pdbx_seq_one_letter_code
_entity_poly.pdbx_strand_id
1 'polypeptide(L)'
;MRMTLAECVRSAVAALLHATDESQTDLAAALGVSQAQVSRRQAGDAPWSLGDCDAVAAYFEIDVLDLMAGPARAAEALLDARRRTLGRRVPAASQVEQ
;
A
#
# COMPACT_ATOMS: atom_id res chain seq x y z
N MET A 1 -19.32 -11.08 -12.36
CA MET A 1 -19.15 -9.63 -12.57
C MET A 1 -17.66 -9.33 -12.58
N ARG A 2 -17.19 -8.48 -13.50
CA ARG A 2 -15.80 -8.02 -13.51
C ARG A 2 -15.71 -6.78 -12.61
N MET A 3 -14.81 -6.82 -11.64
CA MET A 3 -14.54 -5.71 -10.73
C MET A 3 -14.04 -4.50 -11.54
N THR A 4 -14.57 -3.33 -11.27
CA THR A 4 -14.10 -2.08 -11.85
C THR A 4 -12.74 -1.70 -11.24
N LEU A 5 -11.95 -0.89 -11.96
CA LEU A 5 -10.67 -0.40 -11.42
C LEU A 5 -10.85 0.37 -10.10
N ALA A 6 -11.91 1.16 -9.98
CA ALA A 6 -12.20 1.89 -8.75
C ALA A 6 -12.49 0.94 -7.58
N GLU A 7 -13.20 -0.16 -7.81
CA GLU A 7 -13.39 -1.21 -6.81
C GLU A 7 -12.06 -1.89 -6.48
N CYS A 8 -11.25 -2.24 -7.50
CA CYS A 8 -9.92 -2.84 -7.31
C CYS A 8 -9.04 -2.00 -6.38
N VAL A 9 -8.96 -0.69 -6.61
CA VAL A 9 -8.18 0.23 -5.77
C VAL A 9 -8.72 0.26 -4.34
N ARG A 10 -10.04 0.38 -4.14
CA ARG A 10 -10.63 0.41 -2.78
C ARG A 10 -10.36 -0.88 -2.01
N SER A 11 -10.49 -2.02 -2.67
CA SER A 11 -10.19 -3.32 -2.06
C SER A 11 -8.70 -3.52 -1.80
N ALA A 12 -7.82 -3.03 -2.68
CA ALA A 12 -6.38 -3.07 -2.46
C ALA A 12 -5.97 -2.20 -1.25
N VAL A 13 -6.47 -0.97 -1.17
CA VAL A 13 -6.25 -0.09 0.00
C VAL A 13 -6.75 -0.76 1.28
N ALA A 14 -7.95 -1.36 1.27
CA ALA A 14 -8.48 -2.05 2.44
C ALA A 14 -7.61 -3.25 2.87
N ALA A 15 -7.10 -4.02 1.90
CA ALA A 15 -6.21 -5.14 2.17
C ALA A 15 -4.86 -4.69 2.75
N LEU A 16 -4.29 -3.58 2.23
CA LEU A 16 -3.05 -3.02 2.74
C LEU A 16 -3.19 -2.53 4.18
N LEU A 17 -4.22 -1.71 4.47
CA LEU A 17 -4.52 -1.25 5.83
C LEU A 17 -4.67 -2.43 6.81
N HIS A 18 -5.38 -3.48 6.39
CA HIS A 18 -5.53 -4.68 7.21
C HIS A 18 -4.20 -5.42 7.42
N ALA A 19 -3.37 -5.56 6.38
CA ALA A 19 -2.08 -6.25 6.46
C ALA A 19 -1.01 -5.47 7.24
N THR A 20 -1.19 -4.15 7.39
CA THR A 20 -0.31 -3.29 8.18
C THR A 20 -0.83 -2.99 9.58
N ASP A 21 -2.09 -3.35 9.89
CA ASP A 21 -2.83 -2.94 11.10
C ASP A 21 -2.93 -1.41 11.23
N GLU A 22 -2.93 -0.70 10.09
CA GLU A 22 -3.06 0.75 10.03
C GLU A 22 -4.50 1.18 9.81
N SER A 23 -4.85 2.34 10.34
CA SER A 23 -6.18 2.92 10.20
C SER A 23 -6.28 3.85 9.00
N GLN A 24 -7.52 4.20 8.61
CA GLN A 24 -7.74 5.27 7.62
C GLN A 24 -7.21 6.63 8.09
N THR A 25 -7.06 6.84 9.41
CA THR A 25 -6.47 8.07 9.97
C THR A 25 -4.97 8.13 9.70
N ASP A 26 -4.26 7.02 9.83
CA ASP A 26 -2.82 6.94 9.56
C ASP A 26 -2.54 7.19 8.07
N LEU A 27 -3.33 6.55 7.21
CA LEU A 27 -3.28 6.78 5.77
C LEU A 27 -3.60 8.24 5.42
N ALA A 28 -4.63 8.83 6.03
CA ALA A 28 -4.98 10.23 5.80
C ALA A 28 -3.83 11.18 6.19
N ALA A 29 -3.16 10.92 7.32
CA ALA A 29 -2.00 11.69 7.75
C ALA A 29 -0.84 11.59 6.74
N ALA A 30 -0.57 10.39 6.20
CA ALA A 30 0.46 10.19 5.18
C ALA A 30 0.14 10.89 3.85
N LEU A 31 -1.13 10.94 3.46
CA LEU A 31 -1.59 11.62 2.24
C LEU A 31 -1.77 13.13 2.40
N GLY A 32 -1.66 13.67 3.62
CA GLY A 32 -1.93 15.08 3.90
C GLY A 32 -3.40 15.47 3.70
N VAL A 33 -4.33 14.53 3.91
CA VAL A 33 -5.78 14.74 3.79
C VAL A 33 -6.49 14.43 5.10
N SER A 34 -7.79 14.71 5.18
CA SER A 34 -8.61 14.29 6.32
C SER A 34 -9.04 12.82 6.22
N GLN A 35 -9.25 12.17 7.38
CA GLN A 35 -9.82 10.82 7.44
C GLN A 35 -11.18 10.74 6.75
N ALA A 36 -12.00 11.80 6.82
CA ALA A 36 -13.29 11.85 6.14
C ALA A 36 -13.15 11.76 4.61
N GLN A 37 -12.10 12.35 4.02
CA GLN A 37 -11.80 12.22 2.59
C GLN A 37 -11.42 10.78 2.23
N VAL A 38 -10.59 10.12 3.04
CA VAL A 38 -10.23 8.70 2.85
C VAL A 38 -11.45 7.80 2.98
N SER A 39 -12.29 8.03 3.99
CA SER A 39 -13.53 7.26 4.23
C SER A 39 -14.48 7.34 3.03
N ARG A 40 -14.74 8.55 2.51
CA ARG A 40 -15.56 8.73 1.31
C ARG A 40 -14.98 8.01 0.09
N ARG A 41 -13.65 8.02 -0.09
CA ARG A 41 -13.00 7.27 -1.17
C ARG A 41 -13.14 5.76 -1.01
N GLN A 42 -13.03 5.25 0.22
CA GLN A 42 -13.23 3.83 0.53
C GLN A 42 -14.69 3.38 0.43
N ALA A 43 -15.65 4.27 0.67
CA ALA A 43 -17.08 4.02 0.46
C ALA A 43 -17.47 4.07 -1.03
N GLY A 44 -16.67 4.72 -1.88
CA GLY A 44 -16.98 4.95 -3.30
C GLY A 44 -17.75 6.26 -3.56
N ASP A 45 -17.93 7.11 -2.54
CA ASP A 45 -18.58 8.43 -2.64
C ASP A 45 -17.66 9.52 -3.22
N ALA A 46 -16.38 9.20 -3.39
CA ALA A 46 -15.38 10.03 -4.06
C ALA A 46 -14.39 9.13 -4.80
N PRO A 47 -13.91 9.53 -5.99
CA PRO A 47 -12.90 8.75 -6.70
C PRO A 47 -11.53 8.87 -6.02
N TRP A 48 -10.74 7.80 -6.14
CA TRP A 48 -9.29 7.88 -6.01
C TRP A 48 -8.74 8.55 -7.28
N SER A 49 -8.07 9.69 -7.15
CA SER A 49 -7.33 10.26 -8.27
C SER A 49 -6.06 9.46 -8.52
N LEU A 50 -5.45 9.58 -9.71
CA LEU A 50 -4.17 8.91 -9.98
C LEU A 50 -3.06 9.39 -9.02
N GLY A 51 -3.05 10.68 -8.68
CA GLY A 51 -2.11 11.21 -7.68
C GLY A 51 -2.35 10.65 -6.27
N ASP A 52 -3.60 10.35 -5.91
CA ASP A 52 -3.86 9.64 -4.66
C ASP A 52 -3.35 8.19 -4.72
N CYS A 53 -3.48 7.51 -5.87
CA CYS A 53 -2.94 6.15 -6.06
C CYS A 53 -1.40 6.13 -5.93
N ASP A 54 -0.71 7.10 -6.53
CA ASP A 54 0.74 7.25 -6.39
C ASP A 54 1.13 7.47 -4.92
N ALA A 55 0.40 8.33 -4.20
CA ALA A 55 0.67 8.61 -2.79
C ALA A 55 0.44 7.38 -1.89
N VAL A 56 -0.61 6.60 -2.14
CA VAL A 56 -0.86 5.32 -1.44
C VAL A 56 0.27 4.33 -1.72
N ALA A 57 0.65 4.16 -2.98
CA ALA A 57 1.69 3.21 -3.36
C ALA A 57 3.04 3.56 -2.73
N ALA A 58 3.39 4.85 -2.73
CA ALA A 58 4.58 5.36 -2.06
C ALA A 58 4.56 5.12 -0.55
N TYR A 59 3.42 5.35 0.11
CA TYR A 59 3.28 5.15 1.56
C TYR A 59 3.52 3.69 1.97
N PHE A 60 3.02 2.72 1.18
CA PHE A 60 3.23 1.29 1.44
C PHE A 60 4.51 0.73 0.81
N GLU A 61 5.34 1.57 0.17
CA GLU A 61 6.58 1.18 -0.52
C GLU A 61 6.37 0.10 -1.62
N ILE A 62 5.26 0.17 -2.35
CA ILE A 62 4.92 -0.73 -3.47
C ILE A 62 4.83 0.03 -4.80
N ASP A 63 4.82 -0.70 -5.92
CA ASP A 63 4.56 -0.11 -7.23
C ASP A 63 3.07 0.21 -7.41
N VAL A 64 2.74 1.33 -8.05
CA VAL A 64 1.35 1.76 -8.28
C VAL A 64 0.58 0.79 -9.18
N LEU A 65 1.25 0.08 -10.09
CA LEU A 65 0.63 -0.96 -10.91
C LEU A 65 0.28 -2.20 -10.08
N ASP A 66 1.07 -2.53 -9.06
CA ASP A 66 0.75 -3.61 -8.12
C ASP A 66 -0.49 -3.25 -7.27
N LEU A 67 -0.64 -1.97 -6.89
CA LEU A 67 -1.85 -1.45 -6.24
C LEU A 67 -3.08 -1.59 -7.15
N MET A 68 -2.97 -1.18 -8.42
CA MET A 68 -4.08 -1.19 -9.38
C MET A 68 -4.45 -2.59 -9.88
N ALA A 69 -3.52 -3.55 -9.82
CA ALA A 69 -3.77 -4.95 -10.15
C ALA A 69 -4.72 -5.65 -9.15
N GLY A 70 -4.93 -5.07 -7.97
CA GLY A 70 -5.91 -5.49 -6.98
C GLY A 70 -5.31 -6.01 -5.68
N PRO A 71 -6.17 -6.44 -4.73
CA PRO A 71 -5.78 -6.67 -3.34
C PRO A 71 -4.74 -7.77 -3.13
N ALA A 72 -4.83 -8.88 -3.87
CA ALA A 72 -3.87 -9.97 -3.75
C ALA A 72 -2.46 -9.51 -4.16
N ARG A 73 -2.36 -8.81 -5.30
CA ARG A 73 -1.08 -8.35 -5.83
C ARG A 73 -0.45 -7.27 -4.93
N ALA A 74 -1.25 -6.33 -4.44
CA ALA A 74 -0.80 -5.31 -3.51
C ALA A 74 -0.24 -5.91 -2.21
N ALA A 75 -0.93 -6.92 -1.64
CA ALA A 75 -0.47 -7.60 -0.44
C ALA A 75 0.84 -8.39 -0.67
N GLU A 76 0.98 -9.06 -1.81
CA GLU A 76 2.24 -9.72 -2.21
C GLU A 76 3.40 -8.72 -2.30
N ALA A 77 3.19 -7.59 -2.98
CA ALA A 77 4.19 -6.55 -3.14
C ALA A 77 4.63 -5.95 -1.79
N LEU A 78 3.69 -5.75 -0.87
CA LEU A 78 3.98 -5.31 0.51
C LEU A 78 4.86 -6.32 1.25
N LEU A 79 4.56 -7.62 1.16
CA LEU A 79 5.37 -8.67 1.77
C LEU A 79 6.78 -8.70 1.17
N ASP A 80 6.91 -8.54 -0.15
CA ASP A 80 8.20 -8.45 -0.84
C ASP A 80 9.00 -7.21 -0.41
N ALA A 81 8.37 -6.05 -0.26
CA ALA A 81 9.00 -4.84 0.25
C ALA A 81 9.54 -5.06 1.67
N ARG A 82 8.73 -5.61 2.57
CA ARG A 82 9.14 -5.94 3.94
C ARG A 82 10.28 -6.94 3.99
N ARG A 83 10.26 -7.98 3.16
CA ARG A 83 11.36 -8.96 3.05
C ARG A 83 12.67 -8.30 2.63
N ARG A 84 12.65 -7.40 1.63
CA ARG A 84 13.83 -6.65 1.18
C ARG A 84 14.42 -5.79 2.29
N THR A 85 13.58 -5.13 3.07
CA THR A 85 14.01 -4.30 4.21
C THR A 85 14.66 -5.13 5.32
N LEU A 86 14.12 -6.31 5.64
CA LEU A 86 14.72 -7.22 6.61
C LEU A 86 16.03 -7.85 6.11
N GLY A 87 16.08 -8.26 4.84
CA GLY A 87 17.29 -8.82 4.22
C GLY A 87 18.45 -7.82 4.15
N ARG A 88 18.14 -6.52 3.96
CA ARG A 88 19.14 -5.44 4.03
C ARG A 88 19.73 -5.25 5.44
N ARG A 89 19.01 -5.68 6.49
CA ARG A 89 19.40 -5.48 7.89
C ARG A 89 20.38 -6.53 8.41
N VAL A 90 20.74 -7.54 7.61
CA VAL A 90 21.87 -8.43 7.90
C VAL A 90 23.11 -7.87 7.20
N PRO A 91 23.98 -7.10 7.89
CA PRO A 91 25.31 -6.85 7.34
C PRO A 91 26.03 -8.20 7.31
N ALA A 92 26.62 -8.53 6.16
CA ALA A 92 27.55 -9.63 6.05
C ALA A 92 28.61 -9.46 7.14
N ALA A 93 28.54 -10.29 8.19
CA ALA A 93 29.62 -10.44 9.14
C ALA A 93 30.80 -10.97 8.33
N SER A 94 31.79 -10.10 8.20
CA SER A 94 33.09 -10.26 7.62
C SER A 94 33.61 -11.71 7.68
N GLN A 95 33.74 -12.36 6.52
CA GLN A 95 34.74 -13.40 6.36
C GLN A 95 36.10 -12.70 6.30
N VAL A 96 36.70 -12.50 7.48
CA VAL A 96 38.14 -12.27 7.65
C VAL A 96 38.66 -13.55 8.28
N GLU A 97 39.01 -14.52 7.45
CA GLU A 97 39.86 -15.68 7.77
C GLU A 97 40.29 -16.27 6.42
N GLN A 98 41.54 -16.57 6.06
CA GLN A 98 42.88 -16.44 6.65
C GLN A 98 43.85 -16.48 5.46
#